data_AF-A0A7W9Z5T4-F1
#
_entry.id   AF-A0A7W9Z5T4-F1
#
_cell.length_a   1.000
_cell.length_b   1.000
_cell.length_c   1.000
_cell.angle_alpha   90.00
_cell.angle_beta   90.00
_cell.angle_gamma   90.00
#
_symmetry.space_group_name_H-M   'P 1'
#
loop_
_entity.id
_entity.type
_entity.pdbx_description
1 polymer ?
#
loop_
_entity_poly.entity_id
_entity_poly.type
_entity_poly.pdbx_seq_one_letter_code
_entity_poly.pdbx_strand_id
1 'polypeptide(L)'
;MFFFEKDRRLHMKGFFFGFLIVFISSHAWGQQNAISMFADTGAEDVALGDAQLTTYSANALRGSGAAANKLGVHFLVARGDRKMAEYWFRISAEDGNASGEFNYGSMILADSSENKARAVFWLEKSASEGNEYAQRELKRIAQ
;
A
#
# COMPACT_ATOMS: atom_id res chain seq x y z
N MET A 1 -28.38 -40.91 22.26
CA MET A 1 -27.93 -41.91 21.26
C MET A 1 -27.73 -41.19 19.94
N PHE A 2 -26.49 -41.21 19.43
CA PHE A 2 -26.04 -40.63 18.16
C PHE A 2 -26.55 -41.44 16.95
N PHE A 3 -26.85 -40.79 15.82
CA PHE A 3 -26.46 -41.16 14.43
C PHE A 3 -27.04 -40.13 13.43
N PHE A 4 -26.21 -39.34 12.69
CA PHE A 4 -25.84 -39.47 11.25
C PHE A 4 -27.00 -39.18 10.26
N GLU A 5 -26.92 -38.47 9.13
CA GLU A 5 -25.83 -37.99 8.27
C GLU A 5 -26.40 -37.01 7.20
N LYS A 6 -25.50 -36.21 6.59
CA LYS A 6 -25.45 -35.76 5.18
C LYS A 6 -26.41 -34.68 4.64
N ASP A 7 -25.84 -33.47 4.54
CA ASP A 7 -25.68 -32.67 3.31
C ASP A 7 -26.61 -32.92 2.11
N ARG A 8 -27.29 -31.84 1.66
CA ARG A 8 -27.27 -31.44 0.24
C ARG A 8 -27.72 -29.99 0.02
N ARG A 9 -26.71 -29.17 -0.29
CA ARG A 9 -26.65 -28.02 -1.23
C ARG A 9 -27.93 -27.53 -1.94
N LEU A 10 -27.89 -26.20 -2.14
CA LEU A 10 -28.40 -25.40 -3.28
C LEU A 10 -29.80 -24.78 -3.13
N HIS A 11 -29.85 -23.47 -2.83
CA HIS A 11 -29.97 -22.41 -3.84
C HIS A 11 -30.22 -21.07 -3.13
N MET A 12 -29.18 -20.25 -3.02
CA MET A 12 -29.29 -18.88 -2.54
C MET A 12 -29.80 -18.00 -3.69
N LYS A 13 -31.03 -17.51 -3.60
CA LYS A 13 -31.52 -16.36 -4.37
C LYS A 13 -32.16 -15.41 -3.38
N GLY A 14 -31.56 -14.23 -3.21
CA GLY A 14 -32.07 -13.22 -2.31
C GLY A 14 -31.04 -12.13 -2.07
N PHE A 15 -31.01 -11.17 -2.98
CA PHE A 15 -30.29 -9.90 -2.86
C PHE A 15 -30.90 -9.12 -1.69
N PHE A 16 -30.13 -8.80 -0.66
CA PHE A 16 -30.41 -7.69 0.24
C PHE A 16 -29.11 -6.94 0.54
N PHE A 17 -29.05 -5.73 0.00
CA PHE A 17 -28.09 -4.69 0.35
C PHE A 17 -28.26 -4.37 1.85
N GLY A 18 -27.19 -4.52 2.62
CA GLY A 18 -27.16 -4.17 4.03
C GLY A 18 -25.71 -3.97 4.45
N PHE A 19 -25.29 -2.71 4.54
CA PHE A 19 -24.06 -2.32 5.21
C PHE A 19 -24.05 -2.93 6.61
N LEU A 20 -23.08 -3.79 6.90
CA LEU A 20 -22.82 -4.27 8.25
C LEU A 20 -21.37 -3.93 8.61
N ILE A 21 -21.24 -2.93 9.47
CA ILE A 21 -20.07 -2.70 10.30
C ILE A 21 -19.86 -3.98 11.12
N VAL A 22 -18.72 -4.64 10.94
CA VAL A 22 -18.26 -5.69 11.84
C VAL A 22 -16.94 -5.26 12.44
N PHE A 23 -17.01 -4.86 13.70
CA PHE A 23 -15.87 -4.84 14.60
C PHE A 23 -15.64 -6.26 15.16
N ILE A 24 -14.44 -6.45 15.73
CA ILE A 24 -13.92 -7.60 16.50
C ILE A 24 -13.59 -8.83 15.61
N SER A 25 -12.41 -9.46 15.63
CA SER A 25 -11.50 -9.74 16.75
C SER A 25 -10.12 -10.19 16.25
N SER A 26 -9.09 -9.88 17.04
CA SER A 26 -7.72 -10.38 17.02
C SER A 26 -7.60 -11.87 16.68
N HIS A 27 -6.83 -12.22 15.64
CA HIS A 27 -5.99 -13.44 15.59
C HIS A 27 -4.79 -13.16 14.67
N ALA A 28 -3.59 -13.15 15.26
CA ALA A 28 -2.33 -12.93 14.59
C ALA A 28 -2.01 -14.06 13.60
N TRP A 29 -1.72 -13.70 12.34
CA TRP A 29 -0.86 -14.48 11.46
C TRP A 29 0.12 -13.52 10.76
N GLY A 30 1.40 -13.86 10.83
CA GLY A 30 2.52 -12.98 10.54
C GLY A 30 2.54 -12.43 9.12
N GLN A 31 2.58 -11.10 9.04
CA GLN A 31 3.35 -10.35 8.04
C GLN A 31 4.05 -9.20 8.77
N GLN A 32 5.07 -9.52 9.56
CA GLN A 32 6.07 -8.52 9.90
C GLN A 32 6.98 -8.36 8.69
N ASN A 33 6.55 -7.48 7.77
CA ASN A 33 7.35 -6.70 6.81
C ASN A 33 6.42 -6.20 5.70
N ALA A 34 5.77 -5.05 5.92
CA ALA A 34 5.27 -4.20 4.82
C ALA A 34 4.82 -2.80 5.29
N ILE A 35 4.45 -2.60 6.55
CA ILE A 35 3.69 -1.40 6.95
C ILE A 35 4.10 -0.94 8.37
N SER A 36 5.38 -0.63 8.60
CA SER A 36 5.77 0.24 9.74
C SER A 36 5.71 1.73 9.37
N MET A 37 5.48 2.05 8.10
CA MET A 37 5.40 3.41 7.55
C MET A 37 4.04 4.10 7.75
N PHE A 38 2.96 3.33 7.97
CA PHE A 38 1.58 3.86 8.03
C PHE A 38 0.99 3.87 9.45
N ALA A 39 1.81 3.66 10.49
CA ALA A 39 1.32 3.59 11.87
C ALA A 39 0.82 4.93 12.43
N ASP A 40 1.28 6.07 11.88
CA ASP A 40 0.82 7.42 12.29
C ASP A 40 -0.42 7.92 11.53
N THR A 41 -0.71 7.33 10.36
CA THR A 41 -1.94 7.59 9.61
C THR A 41 -2.92 6.48 9.94
N GLY A 42 -3.89 6.73 10.82
CA GLY A 42 -4.96 5.77 11.10
C GLY A 42 -5.48 5.17 9.78
N ALA A 43 -5.64 3.85 9.71
CA ALA A 43 -5.93 3.12 8.48
C ALA A 43 -7.18 3.62 7.72
N GLU A 44 -8.06 4.39 8.38
CA GLU A 44 -9.16 5.14 7.76
C GLU A 44 -8.71 6.21 6.74
N ASP A 45 -7.53 6.84 6.88
CA ASP A 45 -7.02 7.86 5.93
C ASP A 45 -6.37 7.24 4.68
N VAL A 46 -6.19 5.91 4.65
CA VAL A 46 -5.54 5.22 3.53
C VAL A 46 -6.56 4.80 2.46
N ALA A 47 -7.81 4.56 2.86
CA ALA A 47 -8.88 4.19 1.94
C ALA A 47 -9.58 5.44 1.38
N LEU A 48 -9.07 5.95 0.26
CA LEU A 48 -9.70 7.03 -0.49
C LEU A 48 -11.06 6.61 -1.08
N GLY A 49 -12.09 7.43 -0.88
CA GLY A 49 -13.38 7.28 -1.55
C GLY A 49 -13.34 7.72 -3.03
N ASP A 50 -14.36 7.39 -3.82
CA ASP A 50 -14.38 7.61 -5.28
C ASP A 50 -14.16 9.08 -5.69
N ALA A 51 -14.75 10.02 -4.95
CA ALA A 51 -14.56 11.45 -5.21
C ALA A 51 -13.09 11.86 -4.96
N GLN A 52 -12.49 11.37 -3.87
CA GLN A 52 -11.10 11.64 -3.54
C GLN A 52 -10.16 11.01 -4.56
N LEU A 53 -10.42 9.77 -4.99
CA LEU A 53 -9.64 9.11 -6.03
C LEU A 53 -9.61 9.93 -7.31
N THR A 54 -10.75 10.48 -7.70
CA THR A 54 -10.85 11.37 -8.87
C THR A 54 -9.99 12.63 -8.68
N THR A 55 -10.12 13.30 -7.54
CA THR A 55 -9.37 14.53 -7.23
C THR A 55 -7.86 14.28 -7.16
N TYR A 56 -7.42 13.27 -6.41
CA TYR A 56 -6.01 12.93 -6.28
C TYR A 56 -5.42 12.48 -7.62
N SER A 57 -6.15 11.71 -8.43
CA SER A 57 -5.67 11.31 -9.76
C SER A 57 -5.47 12.51 -10.66
N ALA A 58 -6.42 13.45 -10.68
CA ALA A 58 -6.29 14.68 -11.44
C ALA A 58 -5.09 15.53 -10.98
N ASN A 59 -4.86 15.63 -9.67
CA ASN A 59 -3.73 16.36 -9.11
C ASN A 59 -2.39 15.67 -9.42
N ALA A 60 -2.32 14.35 -9.28
CA ALA A 60 -1.14 13.56 -9.60
C ALA A 60 -0.72 13.73 -11.06
N LEU A 61 -1.69 13.66 -11.98
CA LEU A 61 -1.46 13.88 -13.42
C LEU A 61 -1.06 15.31 -13.78
N ARG A 62 -1.28 16.28 -12.87
CA ARG A 62 -0.81 17.67 -13.01
C ARG A 62 0.58 17.89 -12.39
N GLY A 63 1.26 16.83 -11.95
CA GLY A 63 2.58 16.92 -11.33
C GLY A 63 2.52 17.11 -9.81
N SER A 64 1.51 16.59 -9.13
CA SER A 64 1.53 16.53 -7.67
C SER A 64 2.02 15.16 -7.20
N GLY A 65 3.30 15.06 -6.89
CA GLY A 65 3.90 13.84 -6.36
C GLY A 65 3.26 13.41 -5.04
N ALA A 66 2.92 14.34 -4.16
CA ALA A 66 2.20 14.02 -2.92
C ALA A 66 0.83 13.36 -3.17
N ALA A 67 0.09 13.80 -4.21
CA ALA A 67 -1.16 13.17 -4.60
C ALA A 67 -0.93 11.77 -5.19
N ALA A 68 0.10 11.62 -6.04
CA ALA A 68 0.50 10.34 -6.58
C ALA A 68 0.89 9.36 -5.46
N ASN A 69 1.66 9.79 -4.46
CA ASN A 69 2.02 8.97 -3.31
C ASN A 69 0.77 8.47 -2.58
N LYS A 70 -0.20 9.35 -2.28
CA LYS A 70 -1.44 8.97 -1.61
C LYS A 70 -2.24 7.93 -2.40
N LEU A 71 -2.32 8.05 -3.73
CA LEU A 71 -2.94 7.04 -4.58
C LEU A 71 -2.17 5.71 -4.50
N GLY A 72 -0.84 5.75 -4.58
CA GLY A 72 -0.01 4.55 -4.48
C GLY A 72 -0.26 3.78 -3.19
N VAL A 73 -0.33 4.50 -2.06
CA VAL A 73 -0.66 3.90 -0.76
C VAL A 73 -2.07 3.31 -0.77
N HIS A 74 -3.07 4.04 -1.28
CA HIS A 74 -4.43 3.53 -1.39
C HIS A 74 -4.50 2.21 -2.16
N PHE A 75 -3.89 2.17 -3.35
CA PHE A 75 -3.91 0.97 -4.18
C PHE A 75 -3.18 -0.19 -3.51
N LEU A 76 -2.04 0.07 -2.85
CA LEU A 76 -1.28 -0.97 -2.15
C LEU A 76 -2.06 -1.54 -0.95
N VAL A 77 -2.57 -0.67 -0.08
CA VAL A 77 -3.11 -1.06 1.23
C VAL A 77 -4.59 -1.39 1.14
N ALA A 78 -5.40 -0.53 0.53
CA ALA A 78 -6.85 -0.70 0.52
C ALA A 78 -7.32 -1.69 -0.56
N ARG A 79 -6.58 -1.80 -1.69
CA ARG A 79 -6.96 -2.68 -2.80
C ARG A 79 -6.03 -3.88 -2.99
N GLY A 80 -4.85 -3.88 -2.37
CA GLY A 80 -3.84 -4.91 -2.62
C GLY A 80 -3.28 -4.90 -4.06
N ASP A 81 -3.52 -3.84 -4.82
CA ASP A 81 -3.12 -3.72 -6.21
C ASP A 81 -1.70 -3.15 -6.30
N ARG A 82 -0.73 -4.06 -6.25
CA ARG A 82 0.69 -3.72 -6.32
C ARG A 82 1.08 -3.02 -7.63
N LYS A 83 0.46 -3.37 -8.76
CA LYS A 83 0.80 -2.77 -10.07
C LYS A 83 0.34 -1.32 -10.15
N MET A 84 -0.86 -1.03 -9.66
CA MET A 84 -1.33 0.34 -9.58
C MET A 84 -0.55 1.15 -8.55
N ALA A 85 -0.18 0.53 -7.42
CA ALA A 85 0.68 1.17 -6.43
C ALA A 85 2.05 1.57 -7.03
N GLU A 86 2.68 0.65 -7.74
CA GLU A 86 3.94 0.89 -8.46
C GLU A 86 3.85 2.08 -9.40
N TYR A 87 2.82 2.10 -10.23
CA TYR A 87 2.60 3.17 -11.19
C TYR A 87 2.55 4.55 -10.51
N TRP A 88 1.76 4.67 -9.44
CA TRP A 88 1.61 5.94 -8.73
C TRP A 88 2.83 6.32 -7.89
N PHE A 89 3.49 5.36 -7.25
CA PHE A 89 4.75 5.62 -6.54
C PHE A 89 5.85 6.07 -7.49
N ARG A 90 5.92 5.48 -8.68
CA ARG A 90 6.85 5.93 -9.72
C ARG A 90 6.61 7.38 -10.12
N ILE A 91 5.36 7.77 -10.40
CA ILE A 91 5.02 9.17 -10.71
C ILE A 91 5.42 10.08 -9.54
N SER A 92 5.13 9.66 -8.32
CA SER A 92 5.50 10.42 -7.13
C SER A 92 7.01 10.59 -6.97
N ALA A 93 7.79 9.56 -7.27
CA ALA A 93 9.24 9.57 -7.19
C ALA A 93 9.86 10.45 -8.30
N GLU A 94 9.32 10.35 -9.52
CA GLU A 94 9.76 11.15 -10.66
C GLU A 94 9.48 12.66 -10.45
N ASP A 95 8.42 13.01 -9.71
CA ASP A 95 8.12 14.38 -9.28
C ASP A 95 9.04 14.91 -8.16
N GLY A 96 9.84 14.04 -7.51
CA GLY A 96 10.72 14.43 -6.41
C GLY A 96 10.05 14.47 -5.04
N ASN A 97 8.98 13.69 -4.83
CA ASN A 97 8.40 13.56 -3.50
C ASN A 97 9.18 12.52 -2.69
N ALA A 98 9.86 12.94 -1.62
CA ALA A 98 10.61 12.07 -0.72
C ALA A 98 9.87 10.78 -0.29
N SER A 99 8.56 10.85 -0.01
CA SER A 99 7.78 9.66 0.39
C SER A 99 7.55 8.70 -0.78
N GLY A 100 7.26 9.23 -1.97
CA GLY A 100 7.15 8.45 -3.20
C GLY A 100 8.45 7.79 -3.61
N GLU A 101 9.57 8.51 -3.50
CA GLU A 101 10.91 7.97 -3.76
C GLU A 101 11.25 6.80 -2.83
N PHE A 102 10.96 6.95 -1.53
CA PHE A 102 11.10 5.86 -0.57
C PHE A 102 10.21 4.66 -0.93
N ASN A 103 8.93 4.91 -1.19
CA ASN A 103 7.96 3.85 -1.49
C ASN A 103 8.31 3.09 -2.77
N TYR A 104 8.68 3.81 -3.83
CA TYR A 104 9.08 3.21 -5.09
C TYR A 104 10.38 2.43 -4.94
N GLY A 105 11.39 3.00 -4.27
CA GLY A 105 12.65 2.32 -3.99
C GLY A 105 12.46 1.04 -3.17
N SER A 106 11.65 1.10 -2.11
CA SER A 106 11.34 -0.05 -1.25
C SER A 106 10.61 -1.15 -2.01
N MET A 107 9.70 -0.78 -2.91
CA MET A 107 8.93 -1.74 -3.68
C MET A 107 9.79 -2.41 -4.76
N ILE A 108 10.68 -1.67 -5.44
CA ILE A 108 11.68 -2.24 -6.36
C ILE A 108 12.57 -3.25 -5.63
N LEU A 109 13.02 -2.91 -4.42
CA LEU A 109 13.88 -3.79 -3.62
C LEU A 109 13.15 -5.07 -3.19
N ALA A 110 11.86 -4.95 -2.86
CA ALA A 110 11.03 -6.07 -2.47
C ALA A 110 10.72 -7.03 -3.63
N ASP A 111 10.63 -6.53 -4.86
CA ASP A 111 10.33 -7.36 -6.03
C ASP A 111 11.53 -8.21 -6.48
N SER A 112 12.75 -7.67 -6.42
CA SER A 112 13.97 -8.45 -6.71
C SER A 112 15.23 -7.79 -6.18
N SER A 113 16.11 -8.59 -5.58
CA SER A 113 17.46 -8.17 -5.17
C SER A 113 18.34 -7.75 -6.36
N GLU A 114 18.05 -8.20 -7.57
CA GLU A 114 18.78 -7.80 -8.79
C GLU A 114 18.58 -6.31 -9.10
N ASN A 115 17.44 -5.74 -8.68
CA ASN A 115 17.18 -4.31 -8.83
C ASN A 115 17.73 -3.45 -7.68
N LYS A 116 18.56 -4.02 -6.78
CA LYS A 116 19.10 -3.33 -5.60
C LYS A 116 19.74 -1.98 -5.95
N ALA A 117 20.52 -1.88 -7.02
CA ALA A 117 21.13 -0.61 -7.42
C ALA A 117 20.09 0.47 -7.77
N ARG A 118 19.03 0.09 -8.49
CA ARG A 118 17.92 1.01 -8.82
C ARG A 118 17.13 1.41 -7.58
N ALA A 119 16.90 0.49 -6.66
CA ALA A 119 16.24 0.79 -5.38
C ALA A 119 17.07 1.76 -4.53
N VAL A 120 18.38 1.51 -4.41
CA VAL A 120 19.31 2.36 -3.65
C VAL A 120 19.31 3.79 -4.21
N PHE A 121 19.32 3.97 -5.53
CA PHE A 121 19.22 5.29 -6.14
C PHE A 121 18.02 6.11 -5.63
N TRP A 122 16.83 5.52 -5.60
CA TRP A 122 15.62 6.21 -5.12
C TRP A 122 15.64 6.42 -3.60
N LEU A 123 16.15 5.45 -2.84
CA LEU A 123 16.29 5.56 -1.39
C LEU A 123 17.30 6.65 -1.00
N GLU A 124 18.40 6.81 -1.75
CA GLU A 124 19.40 7.86 -1.54
C GLU A 124 18.81 9.25 -1.78
N LYS A 125 18.04 9.40 -2.87
CA LYS A 125 17.36 10.65 -3.18
C LYS A 125 16.38 11.03 -2.06
N SER A 126 15.54 10.08 -1.63
CA SER A 126 14.62 10.27 -0.51
C SER A 126 15.33 10.62 0.80
N ALA A 127 16.43 9.92 1.11
CA ALA A 127 17.23 10.16 2.30
C ALA A 127 17.91 11.53 2.30
N SER A 128 18.31 12.04 1.13
CA SER A 128 18.90 13.36 0.96
C SER A 128 17.93 14.50 1.27
N GLU A 129 16.62 14.26 1.08
CA GLU A 129 15.54 15.17 1.46
C GLU A 129 15.11 15.02 2.93
N GLY A 130 15.84 14.21 3.71
CA GLY A 130 15.61 14.03 5.15
C GLY A 130 14.63 12.90 5.50
N ASN A 131 14.28 12.02 4.56
CA ASN A 131 13.42 10.88 4.88
C ASN A 131 14.15 9.86 5.77
N GLU A 132 13.78 9.82 7.05
CA GLU A 132 14.38 8.93 8.05
C GLU A 132 14.15 7.44 7.76
N TYR A 133 13.03 7.09 7.11
CA TYR A 133 12.76 5.71 6.69
C TYR A 133 13.75 5.26 5.63
N ALA A 134 14.00 6.11 4.63
CA ALA A 134 14.98 5.84 3.59
C ALA A 134 16.40 5.73 4.16
N GLN A 135 16.77 6.62 5.09
CA GLN A 135 18.07 6.55 5.77
C GLN A 135 18.26 5.25 6.56
N ARG A 136 17.23 4.80 7.28
CA ARG A 136 17.27 3.51 8.00
C ARG A 136 17.39 2.33 7.04
N GLU A 137 16.65 2.38 5.94
CA GLU A 137 16.65 1.30 4.96
C GLU A 137 18.01 1.19 4.24
N LEU A 138 18.63 2.31 3.87
CA LEU A 138 19.98 2.33 3.32
C LEU A 138 21.02 1.74 4.28
N LYS A 139 20.94 2.10 5.59
CA LYS A 139 21.80 1.51 6.61
C LYS A 139 21.62 -0.01 6.69
N ARG A 140 20.39 -0.50 6.59
CA ARG A 140 20.07 -1.95 6.58
C ARG A 140 20.64 -2.66 5.35
N ILE A 141 20.64 -2.00 4.19
CA ILE A 141 21.13 -2.55 2.91
C ILE A 141 22.66 -2.61 2.84
N ALA A 142 23.34 -1.72 3.58
CA ALA A 142 24.79 -1.59 3.61
C ALA A 142 25.48 -2.52 4.63
N GLN A 143 24.73 -3.10 5.56
CA GLN A 143 25.18 -4.12 6.51
C GLN A 143 25.13 -5.52 5.89
#